data_AF-A0A9X8QVG6-F1
#
_entry.id   AF-A0A9X8QVG6-F1
#
_cell.length_a   1.000
_cell.length_b   1.000
_cell.length_c   1.000
_cell.angle_alpha   90.00
_cell.angle_beta   90.00
_cell.angle_gamma   90.00
#
_symmetry.space_group_name_H-M   'P 1'
#
loop_
_entity.id
_entity.type
_entity.pdbx_description
1 polymer ?
#
loop_
_entity_poly.entity_id
_entity_poly.type
_entity_poly.pdbx_seq_one_letter_code
_entity_poly.pdbx_strand_id
1 'polypeptide(L)'
;MTKPFESQAPLPAPASTTRPGRKLGPITENVGSAHRAWLEPMRASYLKSGLTMSELSGRVRFAKSKISELLRGAGLYPRWEMLQSVSTELRMPQGPLQRLWRQGAFEGQKSKEWVERSSEKTALAMSPPVPPVDHRAFRELMEDHYALYAQVFLNDDQRDAVISDVFDILWLRWNEALSSPDLRLYAWKVLRTNVMSRTSHIDGRPDFATAAFDTIALQSLAETDHAARAAQIAETLELFKAMSRLPEHQLDVMVLRHLCGMSPEEASDLLGVPMATVRSDERHALHFLESVMCPPPETEGNAL
;
A
#
# COMPACT_ATOMS: atom_id res chain seq x y z
N MET A 1 -80.43 -9.35 -4.48
CA MET A 1 -79.64 -8.10 -4.57
C MET A 1 -78.50 -8.22 -3.58
N THR A 2 -77.34 -8.68 -4.04
CA THR A 2 -76.16 -8.94 -3.19
C THR A 2 -75.06 -8.03 -3.70
N LYS A 3 -74.65 -7.04 -2.90
CA LYS A 3 -73.60 -6.08 -3.28
C LYS A 3 -72.23 -6.79 -3.22
N PRO A 4 -71.30 -6.53 -4.16
CA PRO A 4 -69.97 -7.12 -4.10
C PRO A 4 -69.10 -6.47 -3.01
N PHE A 5 -68.27 -7.28 -2.39
CA PHE A 5 -67.27 -6.92 -1.39
C PHE A 5 -66.10 -6.17 -2.06
N GLU A 6 -65.93 -4.90 -1.69
CA GLU A 6 -64.87 -4.03 -2.21
C GLU A 6 -63.59 -4.29 -1.41
N SER A 7 -62.58 -4.89 -2.05
CA SER A 7 -61.30 -5.24 -1.42
C SER A 7 -60.44 -3.99 -1.27
N GLN A 8 -60.25 -3.50 -0.04
CA GLN A 8 -59.33 -2.42 0.29
C GLN A 8 -57.89 -2.82 -0.04
N ALA A 9 -57.25 -2.11 -0.96
CA ALA A 9 -55.83 -2.23 -1.24
C ALA A 9 -54.99 -1.72 -0.05
N PRO A 10 -53.87 -2.38 0.32
CA PRO A 10 -53.00 -1.88 1.38
C PRO A 10 -52.39 -0.53 0.99
N LEU A 11 -52.44 0.44 1.91
CA LEU A 11 -51.75 1.72 1.78
C LEU A 11 -50.25 1.49 1.51
N PRO A 12 -49.63 2.22 0.56
CA PRO A 12 -48.19 2.13 0.35
C PRO A 12 -47.45 2.61 1.61
N ALA A 13 -46.50 1.80 2.07
CA ALA A 13 -45.60 2.16 3.16
C ALA A 13 -44.88 3.48 2.82
N PRO A 14 -44.63 4.37 3.82
CA PRO A 14 -43.92 5.62 3.56
C PRO A 14 -42.52 5.30 3.04
N ALA A 15 -42.25 5.66 1.79
CA ALA A 15 -40.92 5.62 1.23
C ALA A 15 -40.01 6.50 2.10
N SER A 16 -39.06 5.89 2.80
CA SER A 16 -37.98 6.61 3.46
C SER A 16 -37.14 7.28 2.38
N THR A 17 -37.46 8.52 2.04
CA THR A 17 -36.68 9.34 1.12
C THR A 17 -35.42 9.80 1.85
N THR A 18 -34.45 8.91 2.00
CA THR A 18 -33.13 9.22 2.54
C THR A 18 -32.40 10.07 1.49
N ARG A 19 -32.54 11.40 1.60
CA ARG A 19 -31.78 12.33 0.75
C ARG A 19 -30.29 11.97 0.86
N PRO A 20 -29.57 11.77 -0.26
CA PRO A 20 -28.14 11.45 -0.21
C PRO A 20 -27.41 12.54 0.56
N GLY A 21 -26.77 12.17 1.67
CA GLY A 21 -25.90 13.09 2.40
C GLY A 21 -24.78 13.62 1.49
N ARG A 22 -24.27 14.82 1.80
CA ARG A 22 -23.15 15.43 1.06
C ARG A 22 -22.00 14.42 0.91
N LYS A 23 -21.50 14.23 -0.31
CA LYS A 23 -20.40 13.31 -0.61
C LYS A 23 -19.17 13.65 0.23
N LEU A 24 -18.52 12.62 0.77
CA LEU A 24 -17.29 12.75 1.57
C LEU A 24 -16.15 13.29 0.69
N GLY A 25 -15.55 14.41 1.09
CA GLY A 25 -14.40 15.01 0.38
C GLY A 25 -13.17 14.07 0.33
N PRO A 26 -12.17 14.37 -0.51
CA PRO A 26 -10.96 13.56 -0.63
C PRO A 26 -10.14 13.52 0.68
N ILE A 27 -9.21 12.56 0.76
CA ILE A 27 -8.16 12.57 1.80
C ILE A 27 -7.26 13.77 1.55
N THR A 28 -6.86 14.48 2.61
CA THR A 28 -5.96 15.63 2.49
C THR A 28 -4.58 15.22 1.97
N GLU A 29 -3.95 16.10 1.18
CA GLU A 29 -2.67 15.80 0.54
C GLU A 29 -1.53 15.61 1.54
N ASN A 30 -1.57 16.33 2.66
CA ASN A 30 -0.53 16.32 3.72
C ASN A 30 -0.58 15.09 4.64
N VAL A 31 -1.46 14.13 4.40
CA VAL A 31 -1.50 12.88 5.18
C VAL A 31 -0.27 12.05 4.80
N GLY A 32 0.52 11.60 5.77
CA GLY A 32 1.65 10.73 5.50
C GLY A 32 1.25 9.30 5.12
N SER A 33 2.22 8.52 4.65
CA SER A 33 2.02 7.13 4.19
C SER A 33 1.47 6.23 5.30
N ALA A 34 2.02 6.31 6.51
CA ALA A 34 1.61 5.47 7.64
C ALA A 34 0.21 5.85 8.15
N HIS A 35 -0.16 7.14 8.09
CA HIS A 35 -1.54 7.55 8.36
C HIS A 35 -2.50 7.06 7.26
N ARG A 36 -2.12 7.11 5.97
CA ARG A 36 -2.96 6.58 4.88
C ARG A 36 -3.21 5.08 5.01
N ALA A 37 -2.23 4.32 5.51
CA ALA A 37 -2.29 2.86 5.64
C ALA A 37 -3.54 2.33 6.36
N TRP A 38 -4.02 2.99 7.43
CA TRP A 38 -5.29 2.63 8.07
C TRP A 38 -6.48 3.45 7.58
N LEU A 39 -6.24 4.70 7.17
CA LEU A 39 -7.29 5.63 6.77
C LEU A 39 -8.00 5.17 5.49
N GLU A 40 -7.25 4.68 4.51
CA GLU A 40 -7.82 4.20 3.24
C GLU A 40 -8.71 2.97 3.42
N PRO A 41 -8.28 1.88 4.12
CA PRO A 41 -9.17 0.77 4.45
C PRO A 41 -10.42 1.19 5.24
N MET A 42 -10.28 2.11 6.20
CA MET A 42 -11.42 2.59 6.99
C MET A 42 -12.41 3.38 6.13
N ARG A 43 -11.89 4.26 5.28
CA ARG A 43 -12.69 5.04 4.34
C ARG A 43 -13.39 4.13 3.33
N ALA A 44 -12.71 3.14 2.78
CA ALA A 44 -13.30 2.15 1.88
C ALA A 44 -14.42 1.35 2.58
N SER A 45 -14.19 0.91 3.82
CA SER A 45 -15.19 0.21 4.64
C SER A 45 -16.42 1.07 4.90
N TYR A 46 -16.24 2.36 5.21
CA TYR A 46 -17.35 3.31 5.34
C TYR A 46 -18.15 3.43 4.05
N LEU A 47 -17.48 3.65 2.91
CA LEU A 47 -18.16 3.80 1.61
C LEU A 47 -18.93 2.53 1.22
N LYS A 48 -18.36 1.35 1.50
CA LYS A 48 -18.99 0.04 1.23
C LYS A 48 -20.16 -0.26 2.17
N SER A 49 -20.16 0.29 3.39
CA SER A 49 -21.22 0.06 4.37
C SER A 49 -22.58 0.64 3.96
N GLY A 50 -22.59 1.63 3.05
CA GLY A 50 -23.81 2.35 2.65
C GLY A 50 -24.38 3.29 3.72
N LEU A 51 -23.73 3.39 4.89
CA LEU A 51 -24.17 4.27 5.97
C LEU A 51 -23.98 5.75 5.58
N THR A 52 -24.96 6.57 5.91
CA THR A 52 -24.82 8.02 5.89
C THR A 52 -24.01 8.50 7.09
N MET A 53 -23.37 9.67 6.95
CA MET A 53 -22.65 10.33 8.05
C MET A 53 -23.55 10.56 9.28
N SER A 54 -24.85 10.78 9.07
CA SER A 54 -25.83 10.96 10.15
C SER A 54 -26.08 9.68 10.92
N GLU A 55 -26.22 8.56 10.23
CA GLU A 55 -26.41 7.26 10.86
C GLU A 55 -25.17 6.85 11.63
N LEU A 56 -23.98 6.99 11.03
CA LEU A 56 -22.74 6.66 11.71
C LEU A 56 -22.55 7.51 12.97
N SER A 57 -22.78 8.83 12.87
CA SER A 57 -22.76 9.77 14.01
C SER A 57 -23.71 9.37 15.14
N GLY A 58 -24.92 8.92 14.82
CA GLY A 58 -25.90 8.44 15.80
C GLY A 58 -25.44 7.19 16.56
N ARG A 59 -24.66 6.31 15.91
CA ARG A 59 -24.17 5.06 16.51
C ARG A 59 -22.93 5.26 17.36
N VAL A 60 -21.92 5.98 16.86
CA VAL A 60 -20.64 6.17 17.57
C VAL A 60 -20.65 7.35 18.55
N ARG A 61 -21.76 8.11 18.61
CA ARG A 61 -21.93 9.30 19.46
C ARG A 61 -20.87 10.41 19.27
N PHE A 62 -20.24 10.45 18.09
CA PHE A 62 -19.36 11.55 17.66
C PHE A 62 -20.08 12.48 16.70
N ALA A 63 -19.74 13.77 16.71
CA ALA A 63 -20.28 14.74 15.77
C ALA A 63 -19.93 14.38 14.32
N LYS A 64 -20.87 14.65 13.38
CA LYS A 64 -20.67 14.41 11.93
C LYS A 64 -19.41 15.08 11.38
N SER A 65 -19.10 16.29 11.86
CA SER A 65 -17.89 17.03 11.48
C SER A 65 -16.62 16.28 11.88
N LYS A 66 -16.57 15.74 13.10
CA LYS A 66 -15.44 14.97 13.61
C LYS A 66 -15.23 13.68 12.82
N ILE A 67 -16.29 12.94 12.54
CA ILE A 67 -16.19 11.72 11.71
C ILE A 67 -15.72 12.07 10.29
N SER A 68 -16.20 13.19 9.74
CA SER A 68 -15.73 13.67 8.43
C SER A 68 -14.28 14.18 8.45
N GLU A 69 -13.78 14.72 9.57
CA GLU A 69 -12.37 15.06 9.75
C GLU A 69 -11.52 13.79 9.77
N LEU A 70 -11.91 12.80 10.58
CA LEU A 70 -11.28 11.48 10.66
C LEU A 70 -11.15 10.83 9.28
N LEU A 71 -12.27 10.66 8.55
CA LEU A 71 -12.29 9.97 7.25
C LEU A 71 -11.64 10.74 6.10
N ARG A 72 -11.13 11.96 6.37
CA ARG A 72 -10.34 12.75 5.42
C ARG A 72 -8.89 12.92 5.87
N GLY A 73 -8.51 12.45 7.06
CA GLY A 73 -7.20 12.76 7.65
C GLY A 73 -7.01 14.27 7.90
N ALA A 74 -8.10 15.01 8.08
CA ALA A 74 -8.06 16.45 8.29
C ALA A 74 -7.96 16.79 9.78
N GLY A 75 -7.14 17.79 10.12
CA GLY A 75 -6.98 18.28 11.49
C GLY A 75 -5.93 17.51 12.29
N LEU A 76 -6.12 17.42 13.61
CA LEU A 76 -5.19 16.74 14.51
C LEU A 76 -5.27 15.21 14.35
N TYR A 77 -4.14 14.55 14.57
CA TYR A 77 -4.10 13.08 14.56
C TYR A 77 -5.11 12.50 15.57
N PRO A 78 -5.99 11.59 15.13
CA PRO A 78 -7.12 11.14 15.93
C PRO A 78 -6.68 10.25 17.10
N ARG A 79 -7.43 10.33 18.20
CA ARG A 79 -7.30 9.44 19.36
C ARG A 79 -7.83 8.04 19.02
N TRP A 80 -7.23 7.02 19.62
CA TRP A 80 -7.60 5.62 19.38
C TRP A 80 -9.07 5.33 19.70
N GLU A 81 -9.63 5.92 20.76
CA GLU A 81 -11.02 5.68 21.18
C GLU A 81 -12.02 6.07 20.07
N MET A 82 -11.70 7.11 19.31
CA MET A 82 -12.52 7.53 18.18
C MET A 82 -12.43 6.53 17.03
N LEU A 83 -11.22 6.08 16.70
CA LEU A 83 -11.01 5.06 15.66
C LEU A 83 -11.69 3.76 16.03
N GLN A 84 -11.53 3.30 17.26
CA GLN A 84 -12.12 2.06 17.77
C GLN A 84 -13.65 2.10 17.67
N SER A 85 -14.27 3.23 18.04
CA SER A 85 -15.73 3.38 17.97
C SER A 85 -16.23 3.27 16.53
N VAL A 86 -15.57 3.96 15.59
CA VAL A 86 -15.92 3.92 14.16
C VAL A 86 -15.64 2.55 13.55
N SER A 87 -14.49 1.95 13.84
CA SER A 87 -14.10 0.64 13.31
C SER A 87 -14.99 -0.49 13.82
N THR A 88 -15.49 -0.39 15.05
CA THR A 88 -16.47 -1.35 15.61
C THR A 88 -17.76 -1.33 14.80
N GLU A 89 -18.30 -0.15 14.51
CA GLU A 89 -19.49 -0.01 13.66
C GLU A 89 -19.25 -0.49 12.22
N LEU A 90 -18.05 -0.26 11.69
CA LEU A 90 -17.65 -0.74 10.36
C LEU A 90 -17.21 -2.21 10.35
N ARG A 91 -17.23 -2.91 11.50
CA ARG A 91 -16.82 -4.31 11.67
C ARG A 91 -15.40 -4.60 11.18
N MET A 92 -14.48 -3.66 11.39
CA MET A 92 -13.08 -3.81 11.00
C MET A 92 -12.27 -4.55 12.08
N PRO A 93 -11.24 -5.34 11.70
CA PRO A 93 -10.33 -5.95 12.65
C PRO A 93 -9.55 -4.90 13.48
N GLN A 94 -9.67 -4.97 14.81
CA GLN A 94 -9.10 -3.94 15.70
C GLN A 94 -7.58 -4.01 15.84
N GLY A 95 -7.00 -5.21 15.84
CA GLY A 95 -5.56 -5.41 16.04
C GLY A 95 -4.67 -4.79 14.96
N PRO A 96 -4.82 -5.17 13.67
CA PRO A 96 -4.05 -4.53 12.61
C PRO A 96 -4.36 -3.04 12.51
N LEU A 97 -5.61 -2.63 12.76
CA LEU A 97 -5.97 -1.21 12.78
C LEU A 97 -5.21 -0.44 13.86
N GLN A 98 -5.06 -1.02 15.06
CA GLN A 98 -4.34 -0.39 16.16
C GLN A 98 -2.85 -0.25 15.83
N ARG A 99 -2.22 -1.27 15.25
CA ARG A 99 -0.81 -1.22 14.85
C ARG A 99 -0.57 -0.14 13.82
N LEU A 100 -1.37 -0.09 12.75
CA LEU A 100 -1.29 0.94 11.73
C LEU A 100 -1.58 2.35 12.29
N TRP A 101 -2.56 2.48 13.19
CA TRP A 101 -2.83 3.76 13.88
C TRP A 101 -1.63 4.22 14.72
N ARG A 102 -0.92 3.31 15.38
CA ARG A 102 0.32 3.65 16.12
C ARG A 102 1.40 4.16 15.18
N GLN A 103 1.60 3.50 14.03
CA GLN A 103 2.59 3.94 13.05
C GLN A 103 2.28 5.34 12.50
N GLY A 104 1.03 5.60 12.11
CA GLY A 104 0.62 6.94 11.69
C GLY A 104 0.75 8.00 12.81
N ALA A 105 0.63 7.61 14.07
CA ALA A 105 0.83 8.52 15.20
C ALA A 105 2.31 8.93 15.32
N PHE A 106 3.23 7.97 15.18
CA PHE A 106 4.67 8.24 15.21
C PHE A 106 5.12 9.08 14.01
N GLU A 107 4.61 8.79 12.81
CA GLU A 107 4.81 9.63 11.61
C GLU A 107 4.30 11.07 11.86
N GLY A 108 3.17 11.22 12.55
CA GLY A 108 2.64 12.50 13.02
C GLY A 108 3.33 13.11 14.26
N GLN A 109 4.55 12.66 14.58
CA GLN A 109 5.40 13.11 15.70
C GLN A 109 4.71 13.04 17.07
N LYS A 110 3.86 12.04 17.30
CA LYS A 110 3.27 11.78 18.63
C LYS A 110 4.24 11.00 19.49
N SER A 111 4.37 11.40 20.75
CA SER A 111 5.23 10.70 21.70
C SER A 111 4.66 9.33 22.06
N LYS A 112 5.52 8.43 22.51
CA LYS A 112 5.12 7.09 22.97
C LYS A 112 4.11 7.16 24.12
N GLU A 113 4.30 8.08 25.07
CA GLU A 113 3.38 8.28 26.20
C GLU A 113 2.00 8.77 25.73
N TRP A 114 1.95 9.57 24.65
CA TRP A 114 0.68 10.00 24.07
C TRP A 114 -0.08 8.83 23.45
N VAL A 115 0.63 7.93 22.77
CA VAL A 115 0.07 6.72 22.13
C VAL A 115 -0.46 5.75 23.19
N GLU A 116 0.34 5.50 24.23
CA GLU A 116 -0.04 4.64 25.36
C GLU A 116 -1.28 5.19 26.06
N ARG A 117 -1.27 6.47 26.46
CA ARG A 117 -2.42 7.11 27.11
C ARG A 117 -3.70 7.09 26.27
N SER A 118 -3.59 7.15 24.94
CA SER A 118 -4.75 7.06 24.06
C SER A 118 -5.29 5.64 23.92
N SER A 119 -4.49 4.61 24.23
CA SER A 119 -4.87 3.19 24.08
C SER A 119 -5.08 2.46 25.42
N GLU A 120 -4.66 3.07 26.54
CA GLU A 120 -4.73 2.54 27.91
C GLU A 120 -6.12 2.01 28.30
N LYS A 121 -7.18 2.80 28.09
CA LYS A 121 -8.55 2.39 28.46
C LYS A 121 -9.07 1.19 27.68
N THR A 122 -8.49 0.93 26.50
CA THR A 122 -8.91 -0.14 25.58
C THR A 122 -8.13 -1.43 25.79
N ALA A 123 -6.86 -1.32 26.21
CA ALA A 123 -5.94 -2.46 26.34
C ALA A 123 -6.38 -3.48 27.41
N LEU A 124 -7.11 -3.05 28.45
CA LEU A 124 -7.57 -3.94 29.54
C LEU A 124 -8.65 -4.97 29.13
N ALA A 125 -9.25 -4.87 27.94
CA ALA A 125 -10.46 -5.63 27.60
C ALA A 125 -10.31 -6.65 26.45
N MET A 126 -9.21 -6.68 25.71
CA MET A 126 -9.12 -7.50 24.49
C MET A 126 -7.89 -8.40 24.45
N SER A 127 -8.11 -9.70 24.26
CA SER A 127 -7.08 -10.61 23.78
C SER A 127 -6.61 -10.12 22.40
N PRO A 128 -5.30 -10.14 22.08
CA PRO A 128 -4.82 -9.71 20.78
C PRO A 128 -5.54 -10.53 19.72
N PRO A 129 -6.26 -9.91 18.76
CA PRO A 129 -6.93 -10.67 17.73
C PRO A 129 -5.87 -11.47 16.97
N VAL A 130 -6.22 -12.69 16.61
CA VAL A 130 -5.35 -13.56 15.81
C VAL A 130 -5.71 -13.35 14.34
N PRO A 131 -4.74 -13.18 13.43
CA PRO A 131 -5.04 -13.10 12.01
C PRO A 131 -5.74 -14.38 11.51
N PRO A 132 -6.57 -14.32 10.46
CA PRO A 132 -7.13 -15.49 9.79
C PRO A 132 -6.04 -16.52 9.44
N VAL A 133 -6.36 -17.82 9.47
CA VAL A 133 -5.37 -18.91 9.27
C VAL A 133 -4.72 -18.82 7.88
N ASP A 134 -5.55 -18.58 6.87
CA ASP A 134 -5.16 -18.36 5.48
C ASP A 134 -4.31 -17.10 5.30
N HIS A 135 -4.60 -16.01 6.03
CA HIS A 135 -3.74 -14.82 6.06
C HIS A 135 -2.36 -15.13 6.64
N ARG A 136 -2.28 -15.92 7.73
CA ARG A 136 -0.99 -16.32 8.32
C ARG A 136 -0.18 -17.20 7.38
N ALA A 137 -0.82 -18.20 6.77
CA ALA A 137 -0.16 -19.06 5.79
C ALA A 137 0.34 -18.27 4.57
N PHE A 138 -0.45 -17.30 4.11
CA PHE A 138 -0.03 -16.39 3.05
C PHE A 138 1.16 -15.54 3.46
N ARG A 139 1.18 -15.02 4.70
CA ARG A 139 2.33 -14.28 5.23
C ARG A 139 3.59 -15.14 5.24
N GLU A 140 3.53 -16.32 5.82
CA GLU A 140 4.66 -17.26 5.91
C GLU A 140 5.26 -17.58 4.53
N LEU A 141 4.43 -17.63 3.49
CA LEU A 141 4.90 -17.89 2.12
C LEU A 141 5.55 -16.68 1.44
N MET A 142 5.07 -15.47 1.73
CA MET A 142 5.35 -14.28 0.91
C MET A 142 6.28 -13.27 1.58
N GLU A 143 6.41 -13.31 2.91
CA GLU A 143 7.09 -12.26 3.70
C GLU A 143 8.55 -12.07 3.27
N ASP A 144 9.31 -13.14 3.12
CA ASP A 144 10.72 -13.07 2.69
C ASP A 144 10.87 -12.49 1.28
N HIS A 145 10.02 -12.91 0.34
CA HIS A 145 10.03 -12.39 -1.04
C HIS A 145 9.68 -10.90 -1.09
N TYR A 146 8.72 -10.47 -0.26
CA TYR A 146 8.35 -9.06 -0.15
C TYR A 146 9.47 -8.24 0.50
N ALA A 147 10.14 -8.79 1.50
CA ALA A 147 11.29 -8.18 2.17
C ALA A 147 12.46 -7.95 1.18
N LEU A 148 12.75 -8.94 0.32
CA LEU A 148 13.78 -8.81 -0.73
C LEU A 148 13.48 -7.67 -1.71
N TYR A 149 12.23 -7.55 -2.19
CA TYR A 149 11.85 -6.45 -3.06
C TYR A 149 11.93 -5.10 -2.35
N ALA A 150 11.44 -5.01 -1.11
CA ALA A 150 11.46 -3.78 -0.34
C ALA A 150 12.89 -3.30 -0.01
N GLN A 151 13.83 -4.22 0.23
CA GLN A 151 15.24 -3.91 0.53
C GLN A 151 15.94 -3.13 -0.60
N VAL A 152 15.51 -3.31 -1.85
CA VAL A 152 16.09 -2.59 -2.98
C VAL A 152 15.90 -1.08 -2.85
N PHE A 153 14.83 -0.66 -2.18
CA PHE A 153 14.43 0.74 -2.09
C PHE A 153 14.56 1.35 -0.69
N LEU A 154 14.54 0.51 0.35
CA LEU A 154 14.39 0.92 1.74
C LEU A 154 15.52 0.35 2.58
N ASN A 155 15.91 1.09 3.63
CA ASN A 155 16.79 0.53 4.66
C ASN A 155 16.05 -0.51 5.53
N ASP A 156 16.79 -1.24 6.36
CA ASP A 156 16.24 -2.34 7.17
C ASP A 156 15.06 -1.93 8.05
N ASP A 157 15.16 -0.80 8.77
CA ASP A 157 14.08 -0.32 9.64
C ASP A 157 12.81 0.02 8.83
N GLN A 158 12.97 0.67 7.68
CA GLN A 158 11.88 1.02 6.79
C GLN A 158 11.28 -0.22 6.10
N ARG A 159 12.12 -1.19 5.74
CA ARG A 159 11.71 -2.48 5.19
C ARG A 159 10.82 -3.21 6.20
N ASP A 160 11.31 -3.42 7.42
CA ASP A 160 10.58 -4.20 8.42
C ASP A 160 9.24 -3.52 8.78
N ALA A 161 9.24 -2.19 8.88
CA ALA A 161 8.02 -1.41 9.07
C ALA A 161 7.04 -1.56 7.89
N VAL A 162 7.50 -1.47 6.63
CA VAL A 162 6.60 -1.59 5.47
C VAL A 162 6.01 -2.99 5.34
N ILE A 163 6.81 -4.03 5.61
CA ILE A 163 6.35 -5.42 5.56
C ILE A 163 5.29 -5.67 6.63
N SER A 164 5.52 -5.22 7.86
CA SER A 164 4.52 -5.29 8.93
C SER A 164 3.22 -4.59 8.52
N ASP A 165 3.30 -3.37 8.00
CA ASP A 165 2.14 -2.58 7.59
C ASP A 165 1.38 -3.23 6.43
N VAL A 166 2.07 -3.76 5.43
CA VAL A 166 1.46 -4.42 4.27
C VAL A 166 0.59 -5.59 4.71
N PHE A 167 1.09 -6.45 5.59
CA PHE A 167 0.29 -7.58 6.09
C PHE A 167 -0.85 -7.14 7.01
N ASP A 168 -0.71 -6.02 7.72
CA ASP A 168 -1.81 -5.44 8.50
C ASP A 168 -2.89 -4.84 7.60
N ILE A 169 -2.52 -4.16 6.51
CA ILE A 169 -3.45 -3.66 5.48
C ILE A 169 -4.16 -4.83 4.81
N LEU A 170 -3.43 -5.89 4.45
CA LEU A 170 -4.00 -7.11 3.88
C LEU A 170 -4.97 -7.76 4.83
N TRP A 171 -4.67 -7.80 6.13
CA TRP A 171 -5.61 -8.30 7.12
C TRP A 171 -6.87 -7.44 7.20
N LEU A 172 -6.75 -6.11 7.23
CA LEU A 172 -7.92 -5.22 7.21
C LEU A 172 -8.82 -5.42 5.98
N ARG A 173 -8.24 -5.80 4.84
CA ARG A 173 -8.93 -5.97 3.56
C ARG A 173 -8.97 -7.43 3.10
N TRP A 174 -8.82 -8.39 4.00
CA TRP A 174 -8.55 -9.79 3.62
C TRP A 174 -9.70 -10.39 2.80
N ASN A 175 -10.94 -10.17 3.22
CA ASN A 175 -12.11 -10.64 2.48
C ASN A 175 -12.21 -10.02 1.07
N GLU A 176 -11.73 -8.78 0.90
CA GLU A 176 -11.67 -8.15 -0.42
C GLU A 176 -10.57 -8.76 -1.27
N ALA A 177 -9.40 -9.02 -0.69
CA ALA A 177 -8.28 -9.68 -1.36
C ALA A 177 -8.68 -11.09 -1.84
N LEU A 178 -9.35 -11.88 -0.99
CA LEU A 178 -9.88 -13.21 -1.34
C LEU A 178 -10.98 -13.17 -2.41
N SER A 179 -11.70 -12.06 -2.52
CA SER A 179 -12.74 -11.86 -3.54
C SER A 179 -12.19 -11.28 -4.84
N SER A 180 -10.90 -10.92 -4.88
CA SER A 180 -10.27 -10.37 -6.07
C SER A 180 -9.98 -11.48 -7.09
N PRO A 181 -9.83 -11.14 -8.38
CA PRO A 181 -9.53 -12.14 -9.42
C PRO A 181 -8.21 -12.89 -9.17
N ASP A 182 -7.23 -12.23 -8.55
CA ASP A 182 -5.94 -12.81 -8.19
C ASP A 182 -5.43 -12.18 -6.89
N LEU A 183 -5.34 -13.01 -5.84
CA LEU A 183 -4.88 -12.61 -4.51
C LEU A 183 -3.43 -12.11 -4.52
N ARG A 184 -2.55 -12.73 -5.31
CA ARG A 184 -1.11 -12.38 -5.35
C ARG A 184 -0.93 -11.03 -6.04
N LEU A 185 -1.62 -10.80 -7.14
CA LEU A 185 -1.62 -9.48 -7.81
C LEU A 185 -2.21 -8.39 -6.92
N TYR A 186 -3.29 -8.69 -6.18
CA TYR A 186 -3.86 -7.76 -5.22
C TYR A 186 -2.85 -7.41 -4.12
N ALA A 187 -2.21 -8.42 -3.53
CA ALA A 187 -1.23 -8.24 -2.47
C ALA A 187 0.04 -7.53 -2.96
N TRP A 188 0.50 -7.83 -4.17
CA TRP A 188 1.61 -7.14 -4.83
C TRP A 188 1.33 -5.65 -4.96
N LYS A 189 0.13 -5.26 -5.38
CA LYS A 189 -0.26 -3.84 -5.46
C LYS A 189 -0.20 -3.16 -4.09
N VAL A 190 -0.68 -3.82 -3.03
CA VAL A 190 -0.59 -3.29 -1.67
C VAL A 190 0.87 -3.11 -1.25
N LEU A 191 1.72 -4.12 -1.47
CA LEU A 191 3.15 -4.03 -1.20
C LEU A 191 3.77 -2.86 -1.95
N ARG A 192 3.66 -2.85 -3.28
CA ARG A 192 4.29 -1.87 -4.16
C ARG A 192 3.90 -0.45 -3.80
N THR A 193 2.60 -0.18 -3.59
CA THR A 193 2.14 1.16 -3.19
C THR A 193 2.78 1.59 -1.87
N ASN A 194 2.89 0.69 -0.89
CA ASN A 194 3.47 1.03 0.41
C ASN A 194 5.00 1.19 0.35
N VAL A 195 5.71 0.36 -0.41
CA VAL A 195 7.16 0.50 -0.65
C VAL A 195 7.43 1.84 -1.33
N MET A 196 6.78 2.09 -2.48
CA MET A 196 6.97 3.32 -3.25
C MET A 196 6.58 4.58 -2.48
N SER A 197 5.60 4.51 -1.59
CA SER A 197 5.25 5.66 -0.73
C SER A 197 6.36 6.07 0.25
N ARG A 198 7.30 5.16 0.54
CA ARG A 198 8.45 5.37 1.44
C ARG A 198 9.77 5.52 0.69
N THR A 199 9.83 5.10 -0.56
CA THR A 199 10.98 5.28 -1.45
C THR A 199 11.20 6.75 -1.72
N SER A 200 12.45 7.22 -1.59
CA SER A 200 12.83 8.56 -2.03
C SER A 200 12.62 8.70 -3.53
N HIS A 201 12.13 9.84 -3.98
CA HIS A 201 11.91 10.09 -5.41
C HIS A 201 12.75 11.28 -5.90
N ILE A 202 13.47 11.08 -7.01
CA ILE A 202 14.23 12.11 -7.72
C ILE A 202 13.52 12.34 -9.05
N ASP A 203 13.07 13.57 -9.30
CA ASP A 203 12.27 13.93 -10.48
C ASP A 203 11.03 13.04 -10.70
N GLY A 204 10.37 12.65 -9.62
CA GLY A 204 9.19 11.79 -9.64
C GLY A 204 9.48 10.31 -9.95
N ARG A 205 10.74 9.88 -9.88
CA ARG A 205 11.17 8.49 -10.12
C ARG A 205 11.79 7.88 -8.87
N PRO A 206 11.63 6.57 -8.64
CA PRO A 206 12.18 5.93 -7.46
C PRO A 206 13.70 5.98 -7.47
N ASP A 207 14.28 6.32 -6.32
CA ASP A 207 15.71 6.28 -6.08
C ASP A 207 16.14 4.86 -5.67
N PHE A 208 17.33 4.48 -6.11
CA PHE A 208 17.97 3.18 -5.87
C PHE A 208 19.27 3.33 -5.06
N ALA A 209 19.47 4.47 -4.39
CA ALA A 209 20.68 4.73 -3.62
C ALA A 209 21.04 3.58 -2.68
N THR A 210 20.07 2.99 -1.95
CA THR A 210 20.30 1.82 -1.10
C THR A 210 20.91 0.65 -1.88
N ALA A 211 20.31 0.27 -3.01
CA ALA A 211 20.82 -0.81 -3.85
C ALA A 211 22.19 -0.50 -4.49
N ALA A 212 22.50 0.77 -4.78
CA ALA A 212 23.69 1.14 -5.55
C ALA A 212 25.00 0.78 -4.81
N PHE A 213 24.96 0.83 -3.48
CA PHE A 213 26.12 0.53 -2.64
C PHE A 213 26.25 -0.95 -2.25
N ASP A 214 25.22 -1.77 -2.50
CA ASP A 214 25.18 -3.20 -2.13
C ASP A 214 25.30 -4.14 -3.35
N THR A 215 25.81 -3.64 -4.47
CA THR A 215 26.00 -4.48 -5.67
C THR A 215 27.16 -5.48 -5.51
N ILE A 216 26.99 -6.70 -6.04
CA ILE A 216 28.03 -7.74 -6.09
C ILE A 216 29.28 -7.22 -6.81
N ALA A 217 29.11 -6.46 -7.89
CA ALA A 217 30.22 -5.86 -8.63
C ALA A 217 31.10 -4.98 -7.73
N LEU A 218 30.49 -4.11 -6.92
CA LEU A 218 31.22 -3.25 -5.98
C LEU A 218 31.87 -4.06 -4.83
N GLN A 219 31.20 -5.11 -4.35
CA GLN A 219 31.73 -6.00 -3.29
C GLN A 219 32.91 -6.85 -3.78
N SER A 220 33.00 -7.14 -5.08
CA SER A 220 34.09 -7.92 -5.67
C SER A 220 35.41 -7.15 -5.86
N LEU A 221 35.37 -5.81 -5.77
CA LEU A 221 36.54 -4.94 -5.92
C LEU A 221 37.31 -4.81 -4.61
N ALA A 222 38.65 -4.84 -4.68
CA ALA A 222 39.52 -4.63 -3.53
C ALA A 222 39.26 -3.26 -2.87
N GLU A 223 39.16 -3.23 -1.54
CA GLU A 223 38.86 -2.02 -0.75
C GLU A 223 39.85 -0.87 -1.00
N THR A 224 41.10 -1.21 -1.32
CA THR A 224 42.19 -0.26 -1.56
C THR A 224 42.18 0.39 -2.95
N ASP A 225 41.42 -0.14 -3.90
CA ASP A 225 41.31 0.43 -5.25
C ASP A 225 40.14 1.42 -5.33
N HIS A 226 40.37 2.59 -4.74
CA HIS A 226 39.36 3.65 -4.66
C HIS A 226 38.91 4.17 -6.03
N ALA A 227 39.81 4.15 -7.03
CA ALA A 227 39.48 4.62 -8.38
C ALA A 227 38.53 3.66 -9.10
N ALA A 228 38.83 2.35 -9.06
CA ALA A 228 37.95 1.33 -9.65
C ALA A 228 36.58 1.30 -8.96
N ARG A 229 36.55 1.40 -7.62
CA ARG A 229 35.29 1.46 -6.85
C ARG A 229 34.46 2.69 -7.21
N ALA A 230 35.08 3.86 -7.35
CA ALA A 230 34.37 5.09 -7.74
C ALA A 230 33.78 4.98 -9.17
N ALA A 231 34.54 4.40 -10.11
CA ALA A 231 34.04 4.16 -11.47
C ALA A 231 32.86 3.17 -11.47
N GLN A 232 32.95 2.08 -10.72
CA GLN A 232 31.87 1.10 -10.59
C GLN A 232 30.60 1.70 -9.99
N ILE A 233 30.73 2.53 -8.96
CA ILE A 233 29.58 3.24 -8.37
C ILE A 233 28.94 4.17 -9.40
N ALA A 234 29.74 4.92 -10.17
CA ALA A 234 29.22 5.82 -11.20
C ALA A 234 28.45 5.06 -12.29
N GLU A 235 28.97 3.91 -12.75
CA GLU A 235 28.29 3.04 -13.71
C GLU A 235 26.96 2.49 -13.17
N THR A 236 26.97 1.97 -11.93
CA THR A 236 25.77 1.46 -11.26
C THR A 236 24.71 2.56 -11.11
N LEU A 237 25.11 3.78 -10.74
CA LEU A 237 24.20 4.90 -10.59
C LEU A 237 23.56 5.30 -11.93
N GLU A 238 24.30 5.29 -13.04
CA GLU A 238 23.72 5.56 -14.36
C GLU A 238 22.76 4.43 -14.81
N LEU A 239 23.08 3.16 -14.55
CA LEU A 239 22.15 2.05 -14.77
C LEU A 239 20.85 2.23 -13.99
N PHE A 240 20.94 2.52 -12.70
CA PHE A 240 19.76 2.68 -11.84
C PHE A 240 18.94 3.91 -12.17
N LYS A 241 19.60 4.99 -12.60
CA LYS A 241 18.94 6.17 -13.16
C LYS A 241 18.22 5.87 -14.47
N ALA A 242 18.72 4.94 -15.29
CA ALA A 242 18.00 4.45 -16.46
C ALA A 242 16.82 3.55 -16.05
N MET A 243 17.03 2.60 -15.13
CA MET A 243 15.98 1.71 -14.61
C MET A 243 14.82 2.47 -13.96
N SER A 244 15.08 3.57 -13.24
CA SER A 244 14.04 4.39 -12.63
C SER A 244 13.06 5.05 -13.62
N ARG A 245 13.40 5.02 -14.93
CA ARG A 245 12.55 5.53 -16.02
C ARG A 245 11.64 4.47 -16.61
N LEU A 246 11.81 3.20 -16.23
CA LEU A 246 10.98 2.11 -16.71
C LEU A 246 9.53 2.29 -16.26
N PRO A 247 8.55 1.87 -17.08
CA PRO A 247 7.17 1.66 -16.63
C PRO A 247 7.10 0.78 -15.39
N GLU A 248 6.10 1.01 -14.53
CA GLU A 248 5.99 0.36 -13.21
C GLU A 248 6.16 -1.16 -13.24
N HIS A 249 5.46 -1.85 -14.15
CA HIS A 249 5.52 -3.31 -14.28
C HIS A 249 6.89 -3.80 -14.77
N GLN A 250 7.50 -3.09 -15.72
CA GLN A 250 8.83 -3.41 -16.22
C GLN A 250 9.89 -3.21 -15.14
N LEU A 251 9.76 -2.15 -14.34
CA LEU A 251 10.63 -1.92 -13.20
C LEU A 251 10.51 -3.06 -12.18
N ASP A 252 9.29 -3.43 -11.79
CA ASP A 252 9.05 -4.52 -10.84
C ASP A 252 9.70 -5.83 -11.33
N VAL A 253 9.49 -6.17 -12.61
CA VAL A 253 10.11 -7.36 -13.23
C VAL A 253 11.63 -7.27 -13.20
N MET A 254 12.23 -6.14 -13.59
CA MET A 254 13.68 -5.98 -13.59
C MET A 254 14.27 -6.10 -12.19
N VAL A 255 13.62 -5.53 -11.18
CA VAL A 255 14.04 -5.62 -9.78
C VAL A 255 14.01 -7.07 -9.31
N LEU A 256 12.89 -7.77 -9.47
CA LEU A 256 12.76 -9.15 -9.02
C LEU A 256 13.74 -10.09 -9.72
N ARG A 257 13.91 -9.94 -11.04
CA ARG A 257 14.72 -10.83 -11.87
C ARG A 257 16.22 -10.60 -11.69
N HIS A 258 16.65 -9.34 -11.63
CA HIS A 258 18.08 -8.99 -11.68
C HIS A 258 18.65 -8.51 -10.35
N LEU A 259 17.85 -7.87 -9.48
CA LEU A 259 18.31 -7.39 -8.18
C LEU A 259 17.99 -8.38 -7.05
N CYS A 260 16.84 -9.06 -7.12
CA CYS A 260 16.48 -10.11 -6.17
C CYS A 260 16.86 -11.53 -6.63
N GLY A 261 17.33 -11.70 -7.88
CA GLY A 261 17.79 -12.98 -8.41
C GLY A 261 16.70 -14.06 -8.60
N MET A 262 15.42 -13.67 -8.61
CA MET A 262 14.30 -14.62 -8.77
C MET A 262 14.21 -15.11 -10.20
N SER A 263 13.84 -16.37 -10.43
CA SER A 263 13.50 -16.97 -11.72
C SER A 263 12.26 -16.31 -12.38
N PRO A 264 12.03 -16.48 -13.71
CA PRO A 264 10.80 -15.99 -14.34
C PRO A 264 9.53 -16.59 -13.72
N GLU A 265 9.60 -17.83 -13.27
CA GLU A 265 8.51 -18.56 -12.62
C GLU A 265 8.20 -17.96 -11.23
N GLU A 266 9.23 -17.75 -10.39
CA GLU A 266 9.07 -17.11 -9.08
C GLU A 266 8.52 -15.68 -9.19
N ALA A 267 9.02 -14.90 -10.15
CA ALA A 267 8.50 -13.55 -10.39
C ALA A 267 7.04 -13.57 -10.88
N SER A 268 6.68 -14.53 -11.75
CA SER A 268 5.31 -14.72 -12.22
C SER A 268 4.36 -15.04 -11.08
N ASP A 269 4.76 -15.97 -10.20
CA ASP A 269 3.99 -16.35 -9.03
C ASP A 269 3.84 -15.16 -8.08
N LEU A 270 4.94 -14.47 -7.75
CA LEU A 270 4.95 -13.35 -6.81
C LEU A 270 4.06 -12.18 -7.26
N LEU A 271 4.15 -11.81 -8.55
CA LEU A 271 3.40 -10.71 -9.14
C LEU A 271 1.93 -11.05 -9.41
N GLY A 272 1.57 -12.33 -9.48
CA GLY A 272 0.24 -12.76 -9.91
C GLY A 272 -0.04 -12.43 -11.39
N VAL A 273 0.97 -12.53 -12.24
CA VAL A 273 0.86 -12.30 -13.70
C VAL A 273 1.41 -13.49 -14.47
N PRO A 274 0.97 -13.75 -15.72
CA PRO A 274 1.50 -14.86 -16.51
C PRO A 274 3.01 -14.74 -16.77
N MET A 275 3.73 -15.87 -16.75
CA MET A 275 5.18 -15.90 -17.06
C MET A 275 5.53 -15.29 -18.43
N ALA A 276 4.64 -15.42 -19.42
CA ALA A 276 4.80 -14.77 -20.71
C ALA A 276 4.86 -13.23 -20.60
N THR A 277 4.08 -12.65 -19.69
CA THR A 277 4.10 -11.22 -19.38
C THR A 277 5.43 -10.83 -18.74
N VAL A 278 5.90 -11.59 -17.75
CA VAL A 278 7.22 -11.37 -17.12
C VAL A 278 8.33 -11.34 -18.17
N ARG A 279 8.39 -12.34 -19.05
CA ARG A 279 9.41 -12.41 -20.11
C ARG A 279 9.30 -11.28 -21.13
N SER A 280 8.08 -10.84 -21.44
CA SER A 280 7.86 -9.72 -22.37
C SER A 280 8.31 -8.40 -21.74
N ASP A 281 7.93 -8.16 -20.48
CA ASP A 281 8.31 -6.96 -19.73
C ASP A 281 9.83 -6.89 -19.52
N GLU A 282 10.47 -8.01 -19.17
CA GLU A 282 11.94 -8.13 -19.08
C GLU A 282 12.62 -7.76 -20.41
N ARG A 283 12.15 -8.33 -21.53
CA ARG A 283 12.70 -8.03 -22.86
C ARG A 283 12.54 -6.56 -23.22
N HIS A 284 11.37 -5.97 -22.98
CA HIS A 284 11.12 -4.56 -23.27
C HIS A 284 11.98 -3.63 -22.42
N ALA A 285 12.15 -3.97 -21.14
CA ALA A 285 13.01 -3.23 -20.24
C ALA A 285 14.48 -3.28 -20.68
N LEU A 286 15.00 -4.47 -21.04
CA LEU A 286 16.37 -4.62 -21.54
C LEU A 286 16.61 -3.81 -22.81
N HIS A 287 15.71 -3.89 -23.78
CA HIS A 287 15.81 -3.09 -25.01
C HIS A 287 15.80 -1.57 -24.72
N PHE A 288 14.97 -1.13 -23.77
CA PHE A 288 14.97 0.27 -23.33
C PHE A 288 16.32 0.66 -22.71
N LEU A 289 16.85 -0.15 -21.79
CA LEU A 289 18.14 0.12 -21.15
C LEU A 289 19.29 0.15 -22.15
N GLU A 290 19.35 -0.81 -23.08
CA GLU A 290 20.33 -0.83 -24.18
C GLU A 290 20.26 0.47 -25.00
N SER A 291 19.04 0.91 -25.36
CA SER A 291 18.87 2.14 -26.17
C SER A 291 19.32 3.42 -25.45
N VAL A 292 19.25 3.45 -24.11
CA VAL A 292 19.61 4.62 -23.30
C VAL A 292 21.10 4.61 -22.95
N MET A 293 21.67 3.44 -22.69
CA MET A 293 23.05 3.30 -22.21
C MET A 293 24.07 3.07 -23.34
N CYS A 294 23.62 2.52 -24.47
CA CYS A 294 24.46 2.28 -25.64
C CYS A 294 23.80 2.91 -26.88
N PRO A 295 23.74 4.26 -26.96
CA PRO A 295 23.17 4.91 -28.13
C PRO A 295 23.96 4.50 -29.38
N PRO A 296 23.27 4.20 -30.50
CA PRO A 296 23.96 3.89 -31.74
C PRO A 296 24.89 5.05 -32.12
N PRO A 297 26.07 4.79 -32.71
CA PRO A 297 26.95 5.87 -33.16
C PRO A 297 26.15 6.78 -34.08
N GLU A 298 26.20 8.08 -33.82
CA GLU A 298 25.53 9.08 -34.64
C GLU A 298 25.93 8.80 -36.09
N THR A 299 24.94 8.39 -36.89
CA THR A 299 25.20 8.18 -38.31
C THR A 299 25.40 9.58 -38.85
N GLU A 300 26.65 9.95 -39.12
CA GLU A 300 27.00 11.18 -39.81
C GLU A 300 26.15 11.22 -41.09
N GLY A 301 25.05 11.96 -41.02
CA GLY A 301 24.16 12.19 -42.13
C GLY A 301 24.91 13.05 -43.12
N ASN A 302 25.40 12.39 -44.17
CA ASN A 302 25.90 12.94 -45.42
C ASN A 302 25.50 14.40 -45.67
N ALA A 303 26.49 15.27 -45.65
CA ALA A 303 26.50 16.44 -46.49
C ALA A 303 26.46 15.99 -47.96
N LEU A 304 25.35 16.23 -48.65
CA LEU A 304 25.27 16.42 -50.09
C LEU A 304 24.25 17.52 -50.39
#